data_AF-X0TVD6-F1
#
_entry.id   AF-X0TVD6-F1
#
_cell.length_a   1.000
_cell.length_b   1.000
_cell.length_c   1.000
_cell.angle_alpha   90.00
_cell.angle_beta   90.00
_cell.angle_gamma   90.00
#
_symmetry.space_group_name_H-M   'P 1'
#
loop_
_entity.id
_entity.type
_entity.pdbx_description
1 polymer ?
#
loop_
_entity_poly.entity_id
_entity_poly.type
_entity_poly.pdbx_seq_one_letter_code
_entity_poly.pdbx_strand_id
1 'polypeptide(L)'
;TTSRFGAYLDTIIDRYVEAIIVLGLLFVALPVFLVASYIWIFVYLFGSMMTTYAKAAAKEKEIIPEGSELKGGLLERAERLIILFVGIILAAFNPLYLVYIIAGLAVLTNVSALQRIWIAKKFK
;
A
#
# COMPACT_ATOMS: atom_id res chain seq x y z
N THR A 1 19.41 -3.66 20.88
CA THR A 1 20.07 -4.35 19.76
C THR A 1 19.02 -5.10 18.98
N THR A 2 18.69 -4.68 17.76
CA THR A 2 17.68 -5.38 16.94
C THR A 2 18.40 -6.40 16.08
N SER A 3 18.00 -7.68 16.15
CA SER A 3 18.58 -8.74 15.32
C SER A 3 18.14 -8.58 13.85
N ARG A 4 18.94 -9.06 12.90
CA ARG A 4 18.58 -9.04 11.46
C ARG A 4 17.26 -9.78 11.21
N PHE A 5 17.04 -10.89 11.90
CA PHE A 5 15.78 -11.63 11.84
C PHE A 5 14.60 -10.83 12.43
N GLY A 6 14.81 -10.07 13.51
CA GLY A 6 13.78 -9.22 14.09
C GLY A 6 13.29 -8.14 13.12
N ALA A 7 14.21 -7.45 12.44
CA ALA A 7 13.85 -6.45 11.42
C ALA A 7 13.11 -7.06 10.21
N TYR A 8 13.49 -8.28 9.81
CA TYR A 8 12.78 -9.04 8.79
C TYR A 8 11.35 -9.39 9.25
N LEU A 9 11.20 -9.94 10.46
CA LEU A 9 9.91 -10.33 11.01
C LEU A 9 8.97 -9.12 11.15
N ASP A 10 9.47 -7.98 11.63
CA ASP A 10 8.72 -6.72 11.75
C ASP A 10 8.15 -6.29 10.38
N THR A 11 8.99 -6.34 9.34
CA THR A 11 8.57 -6.04 7.96
C THR A 11 7.45 -6.97 7.47
N ILE A 12 7.47 -8.25 7.85
CA ILE A 12 6.44 -9.23 7.47
C ILE A 12 5.15 -8.99 8.25
N ILE A 13 5.23 -8.85 9.58
CA ILE A 13 4.06 -8.60 10.44
C ILE A 13 3.37 -7.30 10.02
N ASP A 14 4.14 -6.29 9.62
CA ASP A 14 3.63 -5.05 9.08
C ASP A 14 2.71 -5.21 7.86
N ARG A 15 2.98 -6.22 7.01
CA ARG A 15 2.12 -6.55 5.87
C ARG A 15 0.84 -7.25 6.32
N TYR A 16 0.93 -8.15 7.29
CA TYR A 16 -0.24 -8.82 7.86
C TYR A 16 -1.18 -7.83 8.53
N VAL A 17 -0.65 -6.88 9.32
CA VAL A 17 -1.45 -5.83 9.94
C VAL A 17 -2.19 -5.00 8.89
N GLU A 18 -1.51 -4.55 7.83
CA GLU A 18 -2.15 -3.79 6.75
C GLU A 18 -3.23 -4.62 6.03
N ALA A 19 -2.96 -5.90 5.76
CA ALA A 19 -3.93 -6.79 5.11
C ALA A 19 -5.18 -7.05 5.97
N ILE A 20 -5.02 -7.26 7.29
CA ILE A 20 -6.15 -7.49 8.21
C ILE A 20 -7.03 -6.23 8.32
N ILE A 21 -6.42 -5.04 8.42
CA ILE A 21 -7.17 -3.77 8.45
C ILE A 21 -8.01 -3.64 7.17
N VAL A 22 -7.42 -3.92 6.00
CA VAL A 22 -8.11 -3.81 4.72
C VAL A 22 -9.17 -4.88 4.53
N LEU A 23 -8.93 -6.11 5.00
CA LEU A 23 -9.90 -7.19 5.02
C LEU A 23 -11.15 -6.80 5.82
N GLY A 24 -10.99 -6.12 6.96
CA GLY A 24 -12.11 -5.61 7.76
C GLY A 24 -13.06 -4.71 6.97
N LEU A 25 -12.55 -3.95 6.00
CA LEU A 25 -13.36 -3.05 5.16
C LEU A 25 -14.31 -3.81 4.23
N LEU A 26 -14.01 -5.07 3.88
CA LEU A 26 -14.88 -5.90 3.03
C LEU A 26 -16.17 -6.31 3.73
N PHE A 27 -16.21 -6.23 5.07
CA PHE A 27 -17.39 -6.55 5.87
C PHE A 27 -18.24 -5.31 6.20
N VAL A 28 -17.84 -4.14 5.71
CA VAL A 28 -18.58 -2.89 5.90
C VAL A 28 -19.46 -2.63 4.68
N ALA A 29 -20.73 -2.33 4.90
CA ALA A 29 -21.66 -1.91 3.84
C ALA A 29 -21.29 -0.51 3.32
N LEU A 30 -20.39 -0.45 2.36
CA LEU A 30 -19.93 0.80 1.73
C LEU A 30 -20.67 1.07 0.42
N PRO A 31 -21.05 2.34 0.15
CA PRO A 31 -21.75 2.72 -1.07
C PRO A 31 -20.90 2.51 -2.33
N VAL A 32 -21.56 2.42 -3.48
CA VAL A 32 -20.91 2.35 -4.79
C VAL A 32 -20.39 3.73 -5.19
N PHE A 33 -19.17 3.80 -5.72
CA PHE A 33 -18.59 4.99 -6.33
C PHE A 33 -17.80 4.60 -7.56
N LEU A 34 -18.29 4.93 -8.76
CA LEU A 34 -17.81 4.49 -10.08
C LEU A 34 -17.86 2.96 -10.30
N VAL A 35 -17.36 2.19 -9.34
CA VAL A 35 -17.43 0.73 -9.24
C VAL A 35 -17.76 0.32 -7.80
N ALA A 36 -18.01 -0.97 -7.58
CA ALA A 36 -18.28 -1.48 -6.24
C ALA A 36 -17.08 -1.26 -5.29
N SER A 37 -17.36 -0.95 -4.03
CA SER A 37 -16.35 -0.61 -3.01
C SER A 37 -15.31 -1.71 -2.79
N TYR A 38 -15.70 -2.99 -2.85
CA TYR A 38 -14.77 -4.12 -2.75
C TYR A 38 -13.71 -4.13 -3.87
N ILE A 39 -14.00 -3.58 -5.05
CA ILE A 39 -13.02 -3.45 -6.14
C ILE A 39 -11.96 -2.42 -5.73
N TRP A 40 -12.35 -1.27 -5.19
CA TRP A 40 -11.42 -0.27 -4.68
C TRP A 40 -10.55 -0.81 -3.55
N ILE A 41 -11.16 -1.56 -2.62
CA ILE A 41 -10.45 -2.20 -1.51
C ILE A 41 -9.40 -3.19 -2.04
N PHE A 42 -9.76 -4.04 -3.00
CA PHE A 42 -8.83 -4.97 -3.65
C PHE A 42 -7.67 -4.24 -4.35
N VAL A 43 -7.97 -3.22 -5.17
CA VAL A 43 -6.95 -2.45 -5.90
C VAL A 43 -6.02 -1.72 -4.94
N TYR A 44 -6.53 -1.20 -3.82
CA TYR A 44 -5.71 -0.62 -2.75
C TYR A 44 -4.75 -1.64 -2.13
N LEU A 45 -5.26 -2.80 -1.72
CA LEU A 45 -4.45 -3.88 -1.14
C LEU A 45 -3.38 -4.36 -2.11
N PHE A 46 -3.76 -4.61 -3.36
CA PHE A 46 -2.85 -5.06 -4.40
C PHE A 46 -1.75 -4.02 -4.64
N GLY A 47 -2.12 -2.75 -4.79
CA GLY A 47 -1.18 -1.66 -4.96
C GLY A 47 -0.20 -1.55 -3.80
N SER A 48 -0.69 -1.65 -2.55
CA SER A 48 0.19 -1.56 -1.37
C SER A 48 1.20 -2.72 -1.32
N MET A 49 0.79 -3.93 -1.68
CA MET A 49 1.68 -5.09 -1.82
C MET A 49 2.69 -4.91 -2.96
N MET A 50 2.25 -4.45 -4.13
CA MET A 50 3.13 -4.23 -5.29
C MET A 50 4.21 -3.19 -5.01
N THR A 51 3.92 -2.18 -4.20
CA THR A 51 4.94 -1.19 -3.81
C THR A 51 6.11 -1.84 -3.05
N THR A 52 5.83 -2.82 -2.18
CA THR A 52 6.85 -3.56 -1.42
C THR A 52 7.52 -4.62 -2.30
N TYR A 53 6.74 -5.38 -3.06
CA TYR A 53 7.25 -6.44 -3.92
C TYR A 53 8.18 -5.88 -5.01
N ALA A 54 7.86 -4.73 -5.61
CA ALA A 54 8.74 -4.10 -6.60
C ALA A 54 10.15 -3.81 -6.05
N LYS A 55 10.26 -3.40 -4.77
CA LYS A 55 11.56 -3.20 -4.11
C LYS A 55 12.28 -4.53 -3.87
N ALA A 56 11.58 -5.52 -3.33
CA ALA A 56 12.14 -6.83 -3.02
C ALA A 56 12.63 -7.55 -4.29
N ALA A 57 11.80 -7.60 -5.33
CA ALA A 57 12.12 -8.23 -6.60
C ALA A 57 13.28 -7.52 -7.34
N ALA A 58 13.35 -6.19 -7.28
CA ALA A 58 14.47 -5.46 -7.86
C ALA A 58 15.79 -5.76 -7.15
N LYS A 59 15.77 -5.89 -5.81
CA LYS A 59 16.94 -6.27 -5.01
C LYS A 59 17.36 -7.72 -5.24
N GLU A 60 16.40 -8.64 -5.28
CA GLU A 60 16.62 -10.07 -5.54
C GLU A 60 17.24 -10.31 -6.92
N LYS A 61 16.79 -9.57 -7.94
CA LYS A 61 17.31 -9.67 -9.31
C LYS A 61 18.56 -8.82 -9.56
N GLU A 62 19.18 -8.29 -8.51
CA GLU A 62 20.40 -7.47 -8.59
C GLU A 62 20.26 -6.26 -9.53
N ILE A 63 19.04 -5.77 -9.75
CA ILE A 63 18.78 -4.57 -10.58
C ILE A 63 19.27 -3.33 -9.84
N ILE A 64 19.18 -3.31 -8.51
CA ILE A 64 19.66 -2.23 -7.66
C ILE A 64 21.03 -2.63 -7.08
N PRO A 65 22.08 -1.80 -7.21
CA PRO A 65 23.40 -2.09 -6.64
C PRO A 65 23.34 -2.30 -5.12
N GLU A 66 24.27 -3.09 -4.59
CA GLU A 66 24.42 -3.22 -3.14
C GLU A 66 24.61 -1.84 -2.47
N GLY A 67 23.91 -1.63 -1.36
CA GLY A 67 23.88 -0.34 -0.66
C GLY A 67 22.96 0.71 -1.27
N SER A 68 22.35 0.45 -2.43
CA SER A 68 21.33 1.32 -3.03
C SER A 68 19.92 0.85 -2.65
N GLU A 69 18.98 1.80 -2.58
CA GLU A 69 17.57 1.53 -2.35
C GLU A 69 16.73 2.04 -3.50
N LEU A 70 15.72 1.24 -3.90
CA LEU A 70 14.70 1.69 -4.84
C LEU A 70 13.75 2.67 -4.13
N LYS A 71 14.16 3.95 -4.09
CA LYS A 71 13.37 5.06 -3.54
C LYS A 71 12.33 5.55 -4.54
N GLY A 72 11.23 6.09 -4.01
CA GLY A 72 10.10 6.60 -4.80
C GLY A 72 8.75 6.09 -4.30
N GLY A 73 7.70 6.46 -5.03
CA GLY A 73 6.33 6.36 -4.58
C GLY A 73 5.85 7.67 -3.94
N LEU A 74 4.55 7.92 -4.06
CA LEU A 74 3.91 9.16 -3.64
C LEU A 74 3.61 9.21 -2.14
N LEU A 75 3.42 8.05 -1.52
CA LEU A 75 3.08 7.94 -0.09
C LEU A 75 3.89 6.83 0.58
N GLU A 76 4.39 7.14 1.76
CA GLU A 76 4.94 6.18 2.69
C GLU A 76 3.84 5.35 3.36
N ARG A 77 4.24 4.26 4.01
CA ARG A 77 3.29 3.35 4.66
C ARG A 77 2.52 4.04 5.79
N ALA A 78 3.23 4.78 6.65
CA ALA A 78 2.62 5.47 7.77
C ALA A 78 1.56 6.48 7.29
N GLU A 79 1.87 7.25 6.25
CA GLU A 79 0.94 8.21 5.64
C GLU A 79 -0.32 7.53 5.10
N ARG A 80 -0.18 6.39 4.41
CA ARG A 80 -1.34 5.62 3.92
C ARG A 80 -2.25 5.15 5.05
N LEU A 81 -1.67 4.62 6.12
CA LEU A 81 -2.44 4.16 7.28
C LEU A 81 -3.15 5.31 7.98
N ILE A 82 -2.47 6.45 8.15
CA ILE A 82 -3.07 7.66 8.72
C ILE A 82 -4.26 8.12 7.86
N ILE A 83 -4.09 8.23 6.54
CA ILE A 83 -5.15 8.63 5.62
C ILE A 83 -6.32 7.65 5.68
N LEU A 84 -6.05 6.34 5.72
CA LEU A 84 -7.10 5.32 5.84
C LEU A 84 -7.87 5.44 7.17
N PHE A 85 -7.17 5.61 8.29
CA PHE A 85 -7.81 5.78 9.60
C PHE A 85 -8.64 7.06 9.67
N VAL A 86 -8.16 8.16 9.09
CA VAL A 86 -8.96 9.39 8.94
C VAL A 86 -10.23 9.09 8.13
N GLY A 87 -10.13 8.34 7.04
CA GLY A 87 -11.30 7.92 6.26
C GLY A 87 -12.29 7.08 7.06
N ILE A 88 -11.81 6.17 7.91
CA ILE A 88 -12.67 5.36 8.78
C ILE A 88 -13.43 6.26 9.77
N ILE A 89 -12.76 7.26 10.36
CA ILE A 89 -13.40 8.23 11.25
C ILE A 89 -14.45 9.05 10.49
N LEU A 90 -14.12 9.51 9.29
CA LEU A 90 -15.04 10.29 8.45
C LEU A 90 -16.26 9.48 7.97
N ALA A 91 -16.13 8.15 7.89
CA ALA A 91 -17.23 7.25 7.55
C ALA A 91 -18.41 7.36 8.53
N ALA A 92 -18.15 7.73 9.78
CA ALA A 92 -19.19 7.93 10.80
C ALA A 92 -20.15 9.09 10.44
N PHE A 93 -19.69 10.05 9.64
CA PHE A 93 -20.52 11.16 9.15
C PHE A 93 -21.16 10.83 7.81
N ASN A 94 -20.38 10.24 6.89
CA ASN A 94 -20.87 9.74 5.61
C ASN A 94 -19.95 8.62 5.09
N PRO A 95 -20.45 7.38 4.91
CA PRO A 95 -19.66 6.26 4.39
C PRO A 95 -19.00 6.52 3.03
N LEU A 96 -19.55 7.44 2.24
CA LEU A 96 -19.01 7.82 0.94
C LEU A 96 -17.61 8.46 1.04
N TYR A 97 -17.30 9.14 2.14
CA TYR A 97 -15.97 9.73 2.37
C TYR A 97 -14.88 8.66 2.48
N LEU A 98 -15.18 7.54 3.15
CA LEU A 98 -14.26 6.41 3.21
C LEU A 98 -14.06 5.79 1.83
N VAL A 99 -15.11 5.67 1.02
CA VAL A 99 -14.99 5.14 -0.35
C VAL A 99 -14.11 6.04 -1.22
N TYR A 100 -14.26 7.37 -1.13
CA TYR A 100 -13.39 8.32 -1.84
C TYR A 100 -11.93 8.19 -1.41
N ILE A 101 -11.69 8.04 -0.10
CA ILE A 101 -10.35 7.85 0.43
C ILE A 101 -9.73 6.55 -0.03
N ILE A 102 -10.46 5.43 0.02
CA ILE A 102 -9.97 4.12 -0.47
C ILE A 102 -9.69 4.19 -1.97
N ALA A 103 -10.57 4.81 -2.76
CA ALA A 103 -10.37 4.97 -4.20
C ALA A 103 -9.13 5.83 -4.50
N GLY A 104 -8.92 6.93 -3.77
CA GLY A 104 -7.73 7.76 -3.89
C GLY A 104 -6.46 7.00 -3.52
N LEU A 105 -6.46 6.30 -2.37
CA LEU A 105 -5.34 5.46 -1.94
C LEU A 105 -5.05 4.34 -2.94
N ALA A 106 -6.08 3.71 -3.52
CA ALA A 106 -5.93 2.69 -4.55
C ALA A 106 -5.19 3.20 -5.78
N VAL A 107 -5.52 4.41 -6.24
CA VAL A 107 -4.79 5.05 -7.35
C VAL A 107 -3.35 5.36 -6.94
N LEU A 108 -3.16 6.01 -5.78
CA LEU A 108 -1.84 6.45 -5.32
C LEU A 108 -0.86 5.29 -5.10
N THR A 109 -1.32 4.17 -4.53
CA THR A 109 -0.46 2.98 -4.32
C THR A 109 -0.04 2.33 -5.63
N ASN A 110 -0.96 2.19 -6.58
CA ASN A 110 -0.63 1.58 -7.88
C ASN A 110 0.25 2.50 -8.73
N VAL A 111 0.00 3.81 -8.73
CA VAL A 111 0.90 4.79 -9.36
C VAL A 111 2.29 4.73 -8.71
N SER A 112 2.36 4.64 -7.38
CA SER A 112 3.64 4.48 -6.66
C SER A 112 4.38 3.19 -7.04
N ALA A 113 3.67 2.09 -7.25
CA ALA A 113 4.25 0.84 -7.72
C ALA A 113 4.81 0.98 -9.15
N LEU A 114 4.05 1.59 -10.06
CA LEU A 114 4.48 1.86 -11.44
C LEU A 114 5.69 2.80 -11.48
N GLN A 115 5.72 3.84 -10.64
CA GLN A 115 6.87 4.72 -10.50
C GLN A 115 8.12 3.95 -10.08
N ARG A 116 8.02 3.03 -9.10
CA ARG A 116 9.15 2.19 -8.69
C ARG A 116 9.64 1.29 -9.81
N ILE A 117 8.73 0.67 -10.56
CA ILE A 117 9.07 -0.15 -11.73
C ILE A 117 9.80 0.69 -12.79
N TRP A 118 9.35 1.92 -13.05
CA TRP A 118 10.00 2.82 -13.99
C TRP A 118 11.37 3.28 -13.51
N ILE A 119 11.51 3.62 -12.23
CA ILE A 119 12.79 4.00 -11.63
C ILE A 119 13.79 2.84 -11.69
N ALA A 120 13.35 1.60 -11.48
CA ALA A 120 14.22 0.42 -11.58
C ALA A 120 14.88 0.28 -12.96
N LYS A 121 14.24 0.75 -14.04
CA LYS A 121 14.86 0.77 -15.38
C LYS A 121 16.09 1.66 -15.48
N LYS A 122 16.24 2.67 -14.61
CA LYS A 122 17.37 3.60 -14.61
C LYS A 122 18.64 3.00 -14.00
N PHE A 123 18.52 1.85 -13.33
CA PHE A 123 19.65 1.13 -12.74
C PHE A 123 20.18 0.00 -13.63
N LYS A 124 19.55 -0.23 -14.79
CA LYS A 124 20.06 -1.10 -15.86
C LYS A 124 21.08 -0.35 -16.70
#